data_AF-A0A7K9WW94-F1
#
_entry.id   AF-A0A7K9WW94-F1
#
_cell.length_a   1.000
_cell.length_b   1.000
_cell.length_c   1.000
_cell.angle_alpha   90.00
_cell.angle_beta   90.00
_cell.angle_gamma   90.00
#
_symmetry.space_group_name_H-M   'P 1'
#
loop_
_entity.id
_entity.type
_entity.pdbx_description
1 polymer ?
#
loop_
_entity_poly.entity_id
_entity_poly.type
_entity_poly.pdbx_seq_one_letter_code
_entity_poly.pdbx_strand_id
1 'polypeptide(L)'
;GQGFILLDDVACVGTELSLLDCPHSNWGQHDCSHAEDVGVRCSPESNTVMDGRPPVRLVDGESTKEGRVEVLLNGQWGSVCDDDWTDRDAAVVCRQLGFSGTAKARAMAYFGEGHGPIHLDNIECSGMEHTLEQCARPDTRIRSCWHSEDAGVIC
;
A
#
# COMPACT_ATOMS: atom_id res chain seq x y z
N GLY A 1 7.93 -28.30 0.19
CA GLY A 1 6.80 -28.85 -0.58
C GLY A 1 6.72 -30.35 -0.44
N GLN A 2 5.84 -31.00 -1.22
CA GLN A 2 5.78 -32.45 -1.40
C GLN A 2 5.50 -32.75 -2.89
N GLY A 3 5.97 -33.89 -3.41
CA GLY A 3 5.69 -34.32 -4.78
C GLY A 3 6.88 -34.10 -5.73
N PHE A 4 6.59 -33.78 -7.00
CA PHE A 4 7.62 -33.53 -8.01
C PHE A 4 8.09 -32.08 -7.97
N ILE A 5 9.39 -31.86 -8.10
CA ILE A 5 9.96 -30.54 -8.38
C ILE A 5 10.07 -30.43 -9.90
N LEU A 6 9.50 -29.37 -10.47
CA LEU A 6 9.31 -29.25 -11.91
C LEU A 6 10.39 -28.42 -12.60
N LEU A 7 10.89 -27.39 -11.92
CA LEU A 7 11.82 -26.40 -12.45
C LEU A 7 13.05 -26.34 -11.56
N ASP A 8 14.20 -26.13 -12.18
CA ASP A 8 15.50 -25.95 -11.56
C ASP A 8 16.33 -24.96 -12.38
N ASP A 9 17.26 -24.26 -11.74
CA ASP A 9 18.11 -23.23 -12.34
C ASP A 9 17.33 -22.20 -13.18
N VAL A 10 16.18 -21.74 -12.68
CA VAL A 10 15.36 -20.74 -13.39
C VAL A 10 16.07 -19.38 -13.40
N ALA A 11 16.40 -18.89 -14.61
CA ALA A 11 17.19 -17.70 -14.84
C ALA A 11 16.48 -16.72 -15.78
N CYS A 12 15.37 -16.14 -15.31
CA CYS A 12 14.61 -15.13 -16.06
C CYS A 12 15.43 -13.85 -16.33
N VAL A 13 15.19 -13.23 -17.48
CA VAL A 13 15.69 -11.90 -17.83
C VAL A 13 14.85 -10.79 -17.17
N GLY A 14 13.57 -11.08 -16.91
CA GLY A 14 12.60 -10.19 -16.27
C GLY A 14 11.56 -9.59 -17.23
N THR A 15 11.54 -10.02 -18.49
CA THR A 15 10.55 -9.57 -19.50
C THR A 15 9.60 -10.68 -19.94
N GLU A 16 9.83 -11.90 -19.47
CA GLU A 16 8.99 -13.07 -19.69
C GLU A 16 7.60 -12.86 -19.09
N LEU A 17 6.57 -13.40 -19.77
CA LEU A 17 5.18 -13.31 -19.29
C LEU A 17 4.82 -14.44 -18.32
N SER A 18 5.66 -15.47 -18.25
CA SER A 18 5.48 -16.64 -17.42
C SER A 18 6.83 -17.15 -16.94
N LEU A 19 6.85 -17.77 -15.75
CA LEU A 19 8.03 -18.47 -15.23
C LEU A 19 8.46 -19.63 -16.16
N LEU A 20 7.54 -20.16 -16.94
CA LEU A 20 7.80 -21.27 -17.89
C LEU A 20 8.49 -20.81 -19.17
N ASP A 21 8.54 -19.49 -19.43
CA ASP A 21 9.22 -18.92 -20.58
C ASP A 21 10.69 -18.58 -20.26
N CYS A 22 11.07 -18.64 -18.98
CA CYS A 22 12.43 -18.34 -18.55
C CYS A 22 13.39 -19.47 -18.96
N PRO A 23 14.67 -19.17 -19.23
CA PRO A 23 15.71 -20.19 -19.28
C PRO A 23 15.73 -21.00 -17.99
N HIS A 24 15.67 -22.33 -18.09
CA HIS A 24 15.69 -23.25 -16.97
C HIS A 24 16.19 -24.64 -17.41
N SER A 25 16.55 -25.50 -16.46
CA SER A 25 16.90 -26.89 -16.71
C SER A 25 15.72 -27.71 -17.26
N ASN A 26 15.97 -28.85 -17.90
CA ASN A 26 14.89 -29.66 -18.46
C ASN A 26 13.84 -30.03 -17.40
N TRP A 27 12.57 -30.07 -17.79
CA TRP A 27 11.45 -30.37 -16.90
C TRP A 27 11.66 -31.64 -16.06
N GLY A 28 11.56 -31.49 -14.74
CA GLY A 28 11.74 -32.58 -13.79
C GLY A 28 13.16 -33.15 -13.70
N GLN A 29 14.15 -32.54 -14.36
CA GLN A 29 15.56 -32.82 -14.14
C GLN A 29 16.13 -31.76 -13.22
N HIS A 30 16.37 -32.15 -11.98
CA HIS A 30 16.86 -31.29 -10.92
C HIS A 30 17.67 -32.12 -9.92
N ASP A 31 18.57 -31.48 -9.18
CA ASP A 31 19.19 -32.06 -7.98
C ASP A 31 18.64 -31.46 -6.67
N CYS A 32 17.71 -30.52 -6.80
CA CYS A 32 16.98 -29.90 -5.69
C CYS A 32 16.21 -30.91 -4.82
N SER A 33 16.04 -30.54 -3.56
CA SER A 33 15.13 -31.14 -2.58
C SER A 33 14.01 -30.16 -2.19
N HIS A 34 12.97 -30.64 -1.51
CA HIS A 34 11.90 -29.76 -1.02
C HIS A 34 12.32 -28.80 0.11
N ALA A 35 13.55 -28.92 0.61
CA ALA A 35 14.14 -27.92 1.49
C ALA A 35 14.59 -26.66 0.72
N GLU A 36 14.68 -26.74 -0.61
CA GLU A 36 15.12 -25.67 -1.52
C GLU A 36 13.95 -25.06 -2.30
N ASP A 37 12.71 -25.48 -2.00
CA ASP A 37 11.52 -24.90 -2.60
C ASP A 37 11.49 -23.38 -2.35
N VAL A 38 11.47 -22.62 -3.45
CA VAL A 38 11.45 -21.16 -3.40
C VAL A 38 10.04 -20.63 -3.16
N GLY A 39 9.95 -19.56 -2.38
CA GLY A 39 8.73 -18.78 -2.19
C GLY A 39 8.94 -17.35 -2.64
N VAL A 40 7.93 -16.77 -3.29
CA VAL A 40 7.92 -15.34 -3.62
C VAL A 40 6.91 -14.61 -2.74
N ARG A 41 7.31 -13.46 -2.22
CA ARG A 41 6.39 -12.49 -1.63
C ARG A 41 6.28 -11.32 -2.58
N CYS A 42 5.16 -11.21 -3.26
CA CYS A 42 4.86 -10.00 -4.02
C CYS A 42 4.65 -8.86 -3.02
N SER A 43 5.37 -7.75 -3.22
CA SER A 43 4.93 -6.50 -2.63
C SER A 43 3.70 -6.04 -3.42
N PRO A 44 2.66 -5.48 -2.77
CA PRO A 44 1.74 -4.64 -3.53
C PRO A 44 2.61 -3.63 -4.27
N GLU A 45 2.45 -3.57 -5.60
CA GLU A 45 3.38 -2.95 -6.54
C GLU A 45 4.03 -1.68 -5.98
N SER A 46 5.33 -1.76 -5.70
CA SER A 46 6.12 -0.61 -5.29
C SER A 46 6.31 0.28 -6.51
N ASN A 47 5.65 1.44 -6.49
CA ASN A 47 6.21 2.70 -6.97
C ASN A 47 6.70 2.76 -8.43
N THR A 48 5.89 2.32 -9.38
CA THR A 48 5.92 2.94 -10.72
C THR A 48 4.55 3.47 -11.06
N VAL A 49 4.52 4.74 -11.43
CA VAL A 49 3.40 5.52 -11.95
C VAL A 49 2.91 4.89 -13.27
N MET A 50 2.38 3.68 -13.21
CA MET A 50 1.82 2.95 -14.35
C MET A 50 0.29 2.85 -14.26
N ASP A 51 -0.30 3.02 -13.08
CA ASP A 51 -1.76 3.03 -12.88
C ASP A 51 -2.30 4.37 -12.34
N GLY A 52 -1.47 5.42 -12.29
CA GLY A 52 -1.88 6.75 -11.83
C GLY A 52 -2.33 6.83 -10.36
N ARG A 53 -2.04 5.82 -9.53
CA ARG A 53 -2.39 5.78 -8.11
C ARG A 53 -1.22 6.29 -7.27
N PRO A 54 -1.39 7.30 -6.39
CA PRO A 54 -0.31 7.75 -5.54
C PRO A 54 -0.07 6.70 -4.46
N PRO A 55 1.21 6.35 -4.23
CA PRO A 55 1.59 5.50 -3.11
C PRO A 55 1.07 6.05 -1.78
N VAL A 56 0.55 5.16 -0.93
CA VAL A 56 0.18 5.43 0.47
C VAL A 56 1.12 4.63 1.36
N ARG A 57 1.49 5.19 2.51
CA ARG A 57 2.20 4.46 3.58
C ARG A 57 1.64 4.79 4.95
N LEU A 58 1.85 3.87 5.89
CA LEU A 58 1.58 4.08 7.32
C LEU A 58 2.90 4.26 8.05
N VAL A 59 2.99 5.29 8.89
CA VAL A 59 4.22 5.67 9.60
C VAL A 59 3.94 5.76 11.11
N ASP A 60 4.94 5.42 11.92
CA ASP A 60 4.92 5.55 13.39
C ASP A 60 3.82 4.75 14.12
N GLY A 61 3.37 3.65 13.50
CA GLY A 61 2.55 2.63 14.16
C GLY A 61 3.40 1.51 14.78
N GLU A 62 2.84 0.83 15.79
CA GLU A 62 3.47 -0.33 16.45
C GLU A 62 3.48 -1.59 15.56
N SER A 63 2.69 -1.58 14.48
CA SER A 63 2.61 -2.67 13.51
C SER A 63 2.49 -2.13 12.08
N THR A 64 2.68 -3.00 11.08
CA THR A 64 2.55 -2.63 9.66
C THR A 64 1.11 -2.29 9.24
N LYS A 65 0.13 -2.43 10.13
CA LYS A 65 -1.29 -2.24 9.85
C LYS A 65 -1.84 -0.95 10.45
N GLU A 66 -1.01 -0.17 11.12
CA GLU A 66 -1.45 1.08 11.73
C GLU A 66 -0.40 2.17 11.56
N GLY A 67 -0.82 3.42 11.69
CA GLY A 67 0.07 4.56 11.62
C GLY A 67 -0.58 5.80 11.05
N ARG A 68 0.18 6.90 11.06
CA ARG A 68 -0.14 8.13 10.33
C ARG A 68 -0.18 7.84 8.83
N VAL A 69 -1.19 8.37 8.15
CA VAL A 69 -1.35 8.20 6.71
C VAL A 69 -0.53 9.25 5.99
N GLU A 70 0.38 8.80 5.12
CA GLU A 70 1.12 9.68 4.22
C GLU A 70 0.92 9.24 2.78
N VAL A 71 0.82 10.22 1.87
CA VAL A 71 0.67 10.01 0.43
C VAL A 71 1.87 10.60 -0.32
N LEU A 72 2.26 9.98 -1.43
CA LEU A 72 3.30 10.49 -2.31
C LEU A 72 2.68 11.26 -3.48
N LEU A 73 2.75 12.60 -3.44
CA LEU A 73 2.33 13.48 -4.52
C LEU A 73 3.52 14.31 -5.02
N ASN A 74 3.66 14.44 -6.35
CA ASN A 74 4.73 15.22 -6.97
C ASN A 74 6.15 14.86 -6.49
N GLY A 75 6.38 13.58 -6.16
CA GLY A 75 7.68 13.08 -5.70
C GLY A 75 8.01 13.39 -4.23
N GLN A 76 7.07 13.95 -3.45
CA GLN A 76 7.25 14.26 -2.04
C GLN A 76 6.19 13.58 -1.18
N TRP A 77 6.59 12.99 -0.06
CA TRP A 77 5.65 12.48 0.94
C TRP A 77 5.05 13.63 1.74
N GLY A 78 3.77 13.52 2.06
CA GLY A 78 3.05 14.46 2.90
C GLY A 78 1.87 13.79 3.59
N SER A 79 1.42 14.38 4.68
CA SER A 79 0.34 13.85 5.51
C SER A 79 -1.04 14.13 4.92
N VAL A 80 -2.06 13.54 5.55
CA VAL A 80 -3.48 13.75 5.26
C VAL A 80 -4.11 14.43 6.47
N CYS A 81 -4.92 15.46 6.27
CA CYS A 81 -5.66 16.10 7.35
C CYS A 81 -6.81 15.25 7.88
N ASP A 82 -7.08 15.34 9.17
CA ASP A 82 -8.15 14.61 9.86
C ASP A 82 -9.54 15.30 9.79
N ASP A 83 -9.61 16.44 9.12
CA ASP A 83 -10.86 17.15 8.89
C ASP A 83 -11.84 16.27 8.10
N ASP A 84 -12.98 15.97 8.74
CA ASP A 84 -13.99 15.05 8.23
C ASP A 84 -13.46 13.60 7.97
N TRP A 85 -12.32 13.22 8.59
CA TRP A 85 -11.72 11.88 8.47
C TRP A 85 -12.51 10.82 9.25
N THR A 86 -13.05 9.84 8.52
CA THR A 86 -13.94 8.79 9.06
C THR A 86 -13.42 7.38 8.84
N ASP A 87 -14.08 6.40 9.49
CA ASP A 87 -13.83 4.97 9.27
C ASP A 87 -14.01 4.55 7.80
N ARG A 88 -14.75 5.31 6.98
CA ARG A 88 -14.88 5.03 5.53
C ARG A 88 -13.60 5.37 4.79
N ASP A 89 -12.98 6.50 5.12
CA ASP A 89 -11.71 6.93 4.55
C ASP A 89 -10.59 5.97 4.97
N ALA A 90 -10.60 5.58 6.25
CA ALA A 90 -9.70 4.55 6.76
C ALA A 90 -9.87 3.20 6.02
N ALA A 91 -11.11 2.81 5.70
CA ALA A 91 -11.36 1.57 4.95
C ALA A 91 -10.79 1.62 3.53
N VAL A 92 -10.81 2.78 2.87
CA VAL A 92 -10.16 2.99 1.57
C VAL A 92 -8.64 2.84 1.70
N VAL A 93 -8.01 3.46 2.71
CA VAL A 93 -6.56 3.32 2.97
C VAL A 93 -6.17 1.87 3.21
N CYS A 94 -6.87 1.18 4.13
CA CYS A 94 -6.56 -0.21 4.46
C CYS A 94 -6.70 -1.11 3.23
N ARG A 95 -7.75 -0.92 2.44
CA ARG A 95 -7.95 -1.66 1.18
C ARG A 95 -6.87 -1.32 0.15
N GLN A 96 -6.49 -0.06 0.00
CA GLN A 96 -5.44 0.39 -0.93
C GLN A 96 -4.09 -0.27 -0.59
N LEU A 97 -3.83 -0.50 0.70
CA LEU A 97 -2.63 -1.20 1.20
C LEU A 97 -2.75 -2.74 1.16
N GLY A 98 -3.88 -3.28 0.69
CA GLY A 98 -4.12 -4.72 0.60
C GLY A 98 -4.53 -5.39 1.91
N PHE A 99 -4.90 -4.62 2.93
CA PHE A 99 -5.46 -5.14 4.18
C PHE A 99 -6.96 -5.39 4.07
N SER A 100 -7.45 -6.34 4.87
CA SER A 100 -8.86 -6.69 4.98
C SER A 100 -9.30 -6.70 6.44
N GLY A 101 -10.58 -6.43 6.68
CA GLY A 101 -11.16 -6.35 8.02
C GLY A 101 -11.75 -4.97 8.32
N THR A 102 -11.91 -4.68 9.61
CA THR A 102 -12.46 -3.41 10.08
C THR A 102 -11.35 -2.37 10.15
N ALA A 103 -11.54 -1.24 9.46
CA ALA A 103 -10.67 -0.08 9.58
C ALA A 103 -11.19 0.90 10.63
N LYS A 104 -10.26 1.60 11.30
CA LYS A 104 -10.57 2.68 12.24
C LYS A 104 -9.78 3.94 11.91
N ALA A 105 -10.50 5.05 11.78
CA ALA A 105 -9.89 6.37 11.64
C ALA A 105 -9.28 6.82 12.98
N ARG A 106 -8.13 7.48 12.88
CA ARG A 106 -7.47 8.18 13.97
C ARG A 106 -7.21 9.62 13.53
N ALA A 107 -7.33 10.53 14.49
CA ALA A 107 -7.24 11.97 14.31
C ALA A 107 -6.31 12.54 15.40
N MET A 108 -6.08 13.84 15.35
CA MET A 108 -5.29 14.63 16.30
C MET A 108 -3.86 14.12 16.42
N ALA A 109 -3.23 13.79 15.29
CA ALA A 109 -1.87 13.25 15.23
C ALA A 109 -1.66 12.06 16.20
N TYR A 110 -2.62 11.13 16.26
CA TYR A 110 -2.59 9.99 17.20
C TYR A 110 -1.29 9.18 17.15
N PHE A 111 -0.69 9.02 15.97
CA PHE A 111 0.59 8.34 15.75
C PHE A 111 1.79 9.29 15.73
N GLY A 112 1.62 10.52 16.21
CA GLY A 112 2.59 11.60 16.12
C GLY A 112 2.42 12.46 14.86
N GLU A 113 2.88 13.69 14.98
CA GLU A 113 2.87 14.70 13.91
C GLU A 113 3.82 14.31 12.77
N GLY A 114 3.39 14.54 11.54
CA GLY A 114 4.23 14.44 10.36
C GLY A 114 5.13 15.65 10.19
N HIS A 115 5.83 15.66 9.06
CA HIS A 115 6.70 16.75 8.64
C HIS A 115 6.53 17.04 7.16
N GLY A 116 6.66 18.31 6.78
CA GLY A 116 6.61 18.73 5.38
C GLY A 116 5.20 19.15 4.95
N PRO A 117 4.75 18.83 3.73
CA PRO A 117 3.45 19.24 3.25
C PRO A 117 2.33 18.37 3.83
N ILE A 118 1.16 18.99 4.00
CA ILE A 118 -0.12 18.29 4.14
C ILE A 118 -0.71 18.25 2.74
N HIS A 119 -0.79 17.05 2.16
CA HIS A 119 -1.13 16.90 0.75
C HIS A 119 -2.62 16.84 0.48
N LEU A 120 -3.37 16.26 1.42
CA LEU A 120 -4.79 15.98 1.28
C LEU A 120 -5.54 16.58 2.47
N ASP A 121 -6.69 17.17 2.17
CA ASP A 121 -7.61 17.76 3.13
C ASP A 121 -9.05 17.55 2.63
N ASN A 122 -10.01 17.49 3.56
CA ASN A 122 -11.45 17.29 3.34
C ASN A 122 -11.73 16.10 2.40
N ILE A 123 -11.11 14.95 2.69
CA ILE A 123 -11.37 13.72 1.96
C ILE A 123 -12.69 13.13 2.44
N GLU A 124 -13.63 12.92 1.52
CA GLU A 124 -14.91 12.28 1.80
C GLU A 124 -15.08 11.03 0.92
N CYS A 125 -14.67 9.88 1.44
CA CYS A 125 -14.86 8.59 0.80
C CYS A 125 -16.26 8.02 1.09
N SER A 126 -16.85 7.36 0.08
CA SER A 126 -18.02 6.49 0.28
C SER A 126 -17.65 5.20 1.02
N GLY A 127 -16.38 4.83 1.01
CA GLY A 127 -15.85 3.59 1.58
C GLY A 127 -15.73 2.45 0.56
N MET A 128 -16.06 2.69 -0.71
CA MET A 128 -16.01 1.73 -1.82
C MET A 128 -14.84 1.97 -2.78
N GLU A 129 -14.15 3.10 -2.67
CA GLU A 129 -13.04 3.52 -3.51
C GLU A 129 -11.83 2.60 -3.36
N HIS A 130 -11.09 2.35 -4.43
CA HIS A 130 -9.87 1.56 -4.32
C HIS A 130 -8.67 2.39 -3.84
N THR A 131 -8.75 3.72 -3.96
CA THR A 131 -7.68 4.64 -3.56
C THR A 131 -8.23 5.95 -3.00
N LEU A 132 -7.44 6.64 -2.17
CA LEU A 132 -7.81 7.95 -1.62
C LEU A 132 -8.01 9.05 -2.67
N GLU A 133 -7.43 8.93 -3.87
CA GLU A 133 -7.65 9.90 -4.95
C GLU A 133 -9.03 9.83 -5.60
N GLN A 134 -9.70 8.69 -5.48
CA GLN A 134 -11.04 8.50 -6.02
C GLN A 134 -12.13 9.07 -5.11
N CYS A 135 -11.78 9.41 -3.86
CA CYS A 135 -12.71 10.00 -2.91
C CYS A 135 -13.04 11.44 -3.28
N ALA A 136 -14.24 11.88 -2.90
CA ALA A 136 -14.67 13.25 -3.17
C ALA A 136 -13.82 14.25 -2.36
N ARG A 137 -13.57 15.42 -2.95
CA ARG A 137 -12.87 16.55 -2.33
C ARG A 137 -13.64 17.83 -2.58
N PRO A 138 -14.71 18.09 -1.81
CA PRO A 138 -15.52 19.27 -2.03
C PRO A 138 -14.70 20.56 -1.75
N ASP A 139 -14.37 21.30 -2.80
CA ASP A 139 -13.60 22.57 -2.85
C ASP A 139 -14.28 23.76 -2.11
N THR A 140 -15.25 23.48 -1.23
CA THR A 140 -16.12 24.50 -0.62
C THR A 140 -15.82 24.75 0.86
N ARG A 141 -14.87 24.03 1.45
CA ARG A 141 -14.42 24.21 2.82
C ARG A 141 -12.92 24.40 2.81
N ILE A 142 -12.45 25.64 2.71
CA ILE A 142 -11.05 25.91 3.01
C ILE A 142 -10.91 25.81 4.53
N ARG A 143 -10.61 24.62 5.03
CA ARG A 143 -10.08 24.44 6.38
C ARG A 143 -8.56 24.45 6.30
N SER A 144 -7.93 25.02 7.31
CA SER A 144 -6.48 25.11 7.37
C SER A 144 -6.00 24.05 8.34
N CYS A 145 -5.26 23.07 7.86
CA CYS A 145 -4.74 22.01 8.69
C CYS A 145 -3.31 22.29 9.16
N TRP A 146 -3.00 21.81 10.36
CA TRP A 146 -1.65 21.74 10.93
C TRP A 146 -1.27 20.28 11.16
N HIS A 147 0.01 19.97 11.39
CA HIS A 147 0.41 18.58 11.64
C HIS A 147 -0.20 17.97 12.90
N SER A 148 -0.70 18.79 13.82
CA SER A 148 -1.52 18.34 14.96
C SER A 148 -2.84 17.69 14.54
N GLU A 149 -3.23 17.85 13.27
CA GLU A 149 -4.44 17.31 12.64
C GLU A 149 -4.09 16.20 11.63
N ASP A 150 -2.88 15.63 11.70
CA ASP A 150 -2.52 14.54 10.80
C ASP A 150 -3.33 13.27 11.10
N ALA A 151 -3.99 12.78 10.06
CA ALA A 151 -4.83 11.60 10.09
C ALA A 151 -4.02 10.30 10.17
N GLY A 152 -4.59 9.32 10.85
CA GLY A 152 -4.06 7.97 10.97
C GLY A 152 -5.12 6.91 10.75
N VAL A 153 -4.69 5.66 10.63
CA VAL A 153 -5.59 4.50 10.54
C VAL A 153 -5.09 3.34 11.38
N ILE A 154 -6.02 2.46 11.73
CA ILE A 154 -5.75 1.09 12.17
C ILE A 154 -6.52 0.16 11.23
N CYS A 155 -5.78 -0.74 10.59
CA CYS A 155 -6.22 -1.89 9.82
C CYS A 155 -5.93 -3.19 10.61
#